data_AF-A0A429GJC1-F1
#
_entry.id   AF-A0A429GJC1-F1
#
_cell.length_a   1.000
_cell.length_b   1.000
_cell.length_c   1.000
_cell.angle_alpha   90.00
_cell.angle_beta   90.00
_cell.angle_gamma   90.00
#
_symmetry.space_group_name_H-M   'P 1'
#
loop_
_entity.id
_entity.type
_entity.pdbx_description
1 polymer ?
#
loop_
_entity_poly.entity_id
_entity_poly.type
_entity_poly.pdbx_seq_one_letter_code
_entity_poly.pdbx_strand_id
1 'polypeptide(L)'
;MDNLKDPKVFHLAYIPDSIKLRDEANWIATALINHIDRNMIEYIYLAGLTGSGKTVTVRYLTNKMKEYAKEKGIELPIFYIPCYVYNSYSALRVITDSPQGTSWSLLVERAIKKISGKKTVVILDDIDKLSDTRFYRPKWATDDPCYTDRCAPKRRPSKPPLVKAIPEILYLLFENTDASVIFISDAPLWLETLDPDFIGTYMPERLFFPPYTSADLYSILKQRAELGLHSYDEKGLEYIANFVARFYHGNAGIAIRALYYAGSKNKWEKEEIERFFRLSQSIEKA
;
A
#
# COMPACT_ATOMS: atom_id res chain seq x y z
N MET A 1 14.50 0.84 34.61
CA MET A 1 15.54 0.97 33.56
C MET A 1 14.88 0.67 32.24
N ASP A 2 15.12 1.49 31.23
CA ASP A 2 14.55 1.31 29.89
C ASP A 2 15.23 0.11 29.21
N ASN A 3 14.47 -0.89 28.75
CA ASN A 3 14.99 -2.12 28.14
C ASN A 3 15.13 -1.99 26.60
N LEU A 4 14.97 -0.76 26.07
CA LEU A 4 15.08 -0.46 24.65
C LEU A 4 16.55 -0.29 24.22
N LYS A 5 16.93 -1.03 23.16
CA LYS A 5 18.22 -0.93 22.46
C LYS A 5 18.11 -0.03 21.23
N ASP A 6 17.12 -0.27 20.37
CA ASP A 6 16.78 0.59 19.23
C ASP A 6 15.26 0.73 19.13
N PRO A 7 14.69 1.85 19.61
CA PRO A 7 13.25 2.08 19.54
C PRO A 7 12.70 2.15 18.10
N LYS A 8 13.54 2.47 17.10
CA LYS A 8 13.08 2.70 15.73
C LYS A 8 12.51 1.45 15.09
N VAL A 9 12.99 0.27 15.50
CA VAL A 9 12.53 -1.01 14.94
C VAL A 9 11.09 -1.33 15.32
N PHE A 10 10.48 -0.61 16.25
CA PHE A 10 9.06 -0.79 16.60
C PHE A 10 8.14 0.16 15.84
N HIS A 11 8.67 1.12 15.09
CA HIS A 11 7.84 1.94 14.21
C HIS A 11 7.25 1.10 13.08
N LEU A 12 5.96 1.27 12.80
CA LEU A 12 5.26 0.52 11.75
C LEU A 12 5.82 0.79 10.34
N ALA A 13 6.42 1.96 10.14
CA ALA A 13 7.07 2.34 8.88
C ALA A 13 8.50 1.77 8.71
N TYR A 14 9.06 1.13 9.76
CA TYR A 14 10.37 0.52 9.71
C TYR A 14 10.35 -0.72 8.80
N ILE A 15 11.29 -0.75 7.86
CA ILE A 15 11.56 -1.88 6.98
C ILE A 15 12.88 -2.49 7.44
N PRO A 16 12.92 -3.77 7.83
CA PRO A 16 14.17 -4.42 8.19
C PRO A 16 15.01 -4.74 6.94
N ASP A 17 16.32 -4.91 7.15
CA ASP A 17 17.27 -5.32 6.11
C ASP A 17 17.01 -6.72 5.56
N SER A 18 16.26 -7.53 6.30
CA SER A 18 15.74 -8.83 5.86
C SER A 18 14.31 -9.02 6.35
N ILE A 19 13.46 -9.61 5.52
CA ILE A 19 12.12 -10.05 5.90
C ILE A 19 11.99 -11.52 5.57
N LYS A 20 11.16 -12.25 6.34
CA LYS A 20 10.69 -13.57 5.91
C LYS A 20 9.81 -13.36 4.68
N LEU A 21 10.35 -13.72 3.51
CA LEU A 21 9.59 -13.63 2.26
C LEU A 21 8.48 -14.67 2.27
N ARG A 22 7.31 -14.23 1.85
CA ARG A 22 6.14 -15.08 1.61
C ARG A 22 6.13 -15.48 0.14
N ASP A 23 5.36 -16.50 -0.20
CA ASP A 23 5.29 -16.99 -1.59
C ASP A 23 4.85 -15.89 -2.57
N GLU A 24 3.95 -14.99 -2.14
CA GLU A 24 3.49 -13.85 -2.95
C GLU A 24 4.63 -12.90 -3.33
N ALA A 25 5.66 -12.80 -2.50
CA ALA A 25 6.82 -11.95 -2.74
C ALA A 25 7.64 -12.41 -3.95
N ASN A 26 7.66 -13.72 -4.24
CA ASN A 26 8.38 -14.28 -5.38
C ASN A 26 7.76 -13.81 -6.71
N TRP A 27 6.43 -13.72 -6.76
CA TRP A 27 5.73 -13.23 -7.94
C TRP A 27 6.04 -11.76 -8.20
N ILE A 28 5.96 -10.92 -7.15
CA ILE A 28 6.32 -9.49 -7.23
C ILE A 28 7.78 -9.32 -7.67
N ALA A 29 8.71 -10.09 -7.09
CA ALA A 29 10.12 -10.02 -7.45
C ALA A 29 10.34 -10.42 -8.92
N THR A 30 9.67 -11.47 -9.39
CA THR A 30 9.76 -11.94 -10.79
C THR A 30 9.24 -10.88 -11.76
N ALA A 31 8.09 -10.28 -11.47
CA ALA A 31 7.52 -9.20 -12.27
C ALA A 31 8.46 -7.98 -12.34
N LEU A 32 9.05 -7.57 -11.20
CA LEU A 32 10.01 -6.47 -11.17
C LEU A 32 11.30 -6.80 -11.94
N ILE A 33 11.80 -8.03 -11.86
CA ILE A 33 12.95 -8.49 -12.65
C ILE A 33 12.63 -8.46 -14.14
N ASN A 34 11.45 -8.95 -14.56
CA ASN A 34 11.01 -8.89 -15.96
C ASN A 34 10.90 -7.45 -16.46
N HIS A 35 10.40 -6.53 -15.63
CA HIS A 35 10.38 -5.11 -15.96
C HIS A 35 11.79 -4.57 -16.18
N ILE A 36 12.72 -4.87 -15.26
CA ILE A 36 14.11 -4.39 -15.35
C ILE A 36 14.85 -5.02 -16.53
N ASP A 37 14.71 -6.31 -16.78
CA ASP A 37 15.53 -7.03 -17.75
C ASP A 37 14.95 -7.01 -19.16
N ARG A 38 13.62 -7.00 -19.28
CA ARG A 38 12.90 -7.20 -20.53
C ARG A 38 11.98 -6.05 -20.91
N ASN A 39 11.93 -5.00 -20.09
CA ASN A 39 11.03 -3.86 -20.30
C ASN A 39 9.55 -4.27 -20.38
N MET A 40 9.17 -5.34 -19.66
CA MET A 40 7.79 -5.76 -19.54
C MET A 40 7.04 -4.83 -18.57
N ILE A 41 5.87 -4.37 -18.98
CA ILE A 41 5.00 -3.54 -18.13
C ILE A 41 4.09 -4.48 -17.36
N GLU A 42 4.14 -4.39 -16.04
CA GLU A 42 3.39 -5.25 -15.13
C GLU A 42 2.44 -4.41 -14.28
N TYR A 43 1.17 -4.81 -14.23
CA TYR A 43 0.16 -4.21 -13.36
C TYR A 43 -0.19 -5.21 -12.26
N ILE A 44 0.15 -4.87 -11.02
CA ILE A 44 0.10 -5.78 -9.88
C ILE A 44 -0.84 -5.20 -8.82
N TYR A 45 -1.94 -5.89 -8.57
CA TYR A 45 -2.86 -5.58 -7.50
C TYR A 45 -2.57 -6.44 -6.26
N LEU A 46 -2.21 -5.80 -5.16
CA LEU A 46 -2.03 -6.48 -3.87
C LEU A 46 -3.24 -6.27 -2.97
N ALA A 47 -3.98 -7.34 -2.70
CA ALA A 47 -5.14 -7.35 -1.82
C ALA A 47 -4.84 -8.06 -0.50
N GLY A 48 -5.41 -7.60 0.60
CA GLY A 48 -5.36 -8.30 1.89
C GLY A 48 -5.70 -7.36 3.03
N LEU A 49 -5.91 -7.88 4.23
CA LEU A 49 -6.25 -7.03 5.38
C LEU A 49 -5.07 -6.14 5.82
N THR A 50 -5.37 -5.04 6.52
CA THR A 50 -4.35 -4.19 7.13
C THR A 50 -3.43 -5.01 8.03
N GLY A 51 -2.12 -4.79 7.93
CA GLY A 51 -1.13 -5.50 8.73
C GLY A 51 -0.76 -6.91 8.23
N SER A 52 -1.18 -7.32 7.03
CA SER A 52 -0.76 -8.58 6.39
C SER A 52 0.61 -8.53 5.68
N GLY A 53 1.28 -7.38 5.69
CA GLY A 53 2.65 -7.23 5.21
C GLY A 53 2.84 -6.75 3.77
N LYS A 54 1.76 -6.35 3.07
CA LYS A 54 1.79 -5.86 1.68
C LYS A 54 2.81 -4.73 1.47
N THR A 55 2.64 -3.62 2.18
CA THR A 55 3.51 -2.43 2.10
C THR A 55 4.96 -2.74 2.42
N VAL A 56 5.23 -3.47 3.51
CA VAL A 56 6.59 -3.82 3.92
C VAL A 56 7.27 -4.69 2.85
N THR A 57 6.54 -5.66 2.30
CA THR A 57 7.05 -6.55 1.24
C THR A 57 7.40 -5.77 -0.03
N VAL A 58 6.49 -4.92 -0.52
CA VAL A 58 6.74 -4.10 -1.73
C VAL A 58 7.90 -3.14 -1.53
N ARG A 59 7.95 -2.43 -0.39
CA ARG A 59 9.05 -1.49 -0.13
C ARG A 59 10.39 -2.21 0.03
N TYR A 60 10.41 -3.38 0.68
CA TYR A 60 11.61 -4.22 0.77
C TYR A 60 12.09 -4.65 -0.62
N LEU A 61 11.21 -5.26 -1.42
CA LEU A 61 11.57 -5.75 -2.75
C LEU A 61 12.01 -4.61 -3.66
N THR A 62 11.31 -3.49 -3.68
CA THR A 62 11.67 -2.34 -4.53
C THR A 62 13.01 -1.72 -4.14
N ASN A 63 13.38 -1.72 -2.86
CA ASN A 63 14.75 -1.35 -2.44
C ASN A 63 15.79 -2.34 -2.99
N LYS A 64 15.54 -3.65 -2.90
CA LYS A 64 16.42 -4.67 -3.48
C LYS A 64 16.50 -4.57 -5.01
N MET A 65 15.41 -4.22 -5.67
CA MET A 65 15.39 -4.02 -7.12
C MET A 65 16.15 -2.76 -7.55
N LYS A 66 16.20 -1.71 -6.73
CA LYS A 66 17.09 -0.55 -6.97
C LYS A 66 18.55 -0.94 -6.89
N GLU A 67 18.94 -1.74 -5.90
CA GLU A 67 20.30 -2.28 -5.77
C GLU A 67 20.66 -3.11 -7.01
N TYR A 68 19.80 -4.06 -7.37
CA TYR A 68 19.94 -4.91 -8.55
C TYR A 68 20.04 -4.13 -9.87
N ALA A 69 19.16 -3.16 -10.10
CA ALA A 69 19.20 -2.34 -11.31
C ALA A 69 20.49 -1.51 -11.39
N LYS A 70 20.95 -0.95 -10.25
CA LYS A 70 22.20 -0.19 -10.17
C LYS A 70 23.41 -1.04 -10.54
N GLU A 71 23.48 -2.30 -10.09
CA GLU A 71 24.56 -3.22 -10.46
C GLU A 71 24.62 -3.49 -11.96
N LYS A 72 23.48 -3.45 -12.65
CA LYS A 72 23.38 -3.57 -14.12
C LYS A 72 23.58 -2.26 -14.87
N GLY A 73 23.82 -1.14 -14.18
CA GLY A 73 23.88 0.19 -14.80
C GLY A 73 22.54 0.67 -15.36
N ILE A 74 21.42 0.14 -14.85
CA ILE A 74 20.06 0.51 -15.25
C ILE A 74 19.51 1.54 -14.27
N GLU A 75 19.02 2.66 -14.79
CA GLU A 75 18.23 3.60 -13.99
C GLU A 75 16.82 3.05 -13.79
N LEU A 76 16.40 2.93 -12.52
CA LEU A 76 15.08 2.46 -12.11
C LEU A 76 14.38 3.53 -11.26
N PRO A 77 13.71 4.52 -11.87
CA PRO A 77 12.88 5.46 -11.12
C PRO A 77 11.75 4.71 -10.41
N ILE A 78 11.64 4.90 -9.09
CA ILE A 78 10.56 4.33 -8.28
C ILE A 78 9.83 5.46 -7.56
N PHE A 79 8.54 5.59 -7.81
CA PHE A 79 7.66 6.54 -7.14
C PHE A 79 6.76 5.80 -6.15
N TYR A 80 6.85 6.15 -4.87
CA TYR A 80 5.97 5.61 -3.84
C TYR A 80 4.96 6.69 -3.40
N ILE A 81 3.67 6.38 -3.51
CA ILE A 81 2.56 7.30 -3.26
C ILE A 81 1.64 6.68 -2.21
N PRO A 82 1.64 7.18 -0.96
CA PRO A 82 0.69 6.74 0.07
C PRO A 82 -0.69 7.40 -0.12
N CYS A 83 -1.60 6.73 -0.82
CA CYS A 83 -2.86 7.29 -1.31
C CYS A 83 -3.82 7.77 -0.20
N TYR A 84 -3.67 7.31 1.04
CA TYR A 84 -4.52 7.73 2.18
C TYR A 84 -4.48 9.24 2.49
N VAL A 85 -3.49 9.98 1.99
CA VAL A 85 -3.38 11.46 2.12
C VAL A 85 -3.38 12.19 0.77
N TYR A 86 -3.56 11.46 -0.34
CA TYR A 86 -3.47 12.01 -1.68
C TYR A 86 -4.77 11.81 -2.47
N ASN A 87 -4.87 12.57 -3.55
CA ASN A 87 -5.76 12.36 -4.69
C ASN A 87 -4.90 12.30 -5.96
N SER A 88 -5.48 11.97 -7.10
CA SER A 88 -4.78 11.84 -8.38
C SER A 88 -3.97 13.09 -8.72
N TYR A 89 -4.50 14.29 -8.49
CA TYR A 89 -3.79 15.56 -8.71
C TYR A 89 -2.52 15.67 -7.88
N SER A 90 -2.63 15.46 -6.58
CA SER A 90 -1.52 15.59 -5.64
C SER A 90 -0.51 14.44 -5.79
N ALA A 91 -0.97 13.24 -6.14
CA ALA A 91 -0.12 12.11 -6.49
C ALA A 91 0.73 12.39 -7.75
N LEU A 92 0.14 12.94 -8.82
CA LEU A 92 0.92 13.35 -10.00
C LEU A 92 1.89 14.49 -9.71
N ARG A 93 1.56 15.39 -8.77
CA ARG A 93 2.52 16.41 -8.32
C ARG A 93 3.74 15.79 -7.66
N VAL A 94 3.57 14.73 -6.87
CA VAL A 94 4.68 13.95 -6.30
C VAL A 94 5.52 13.31 -7.40
N ILE A 95 4.89 12.64 -8.37
CA ILE A 95 5.61 12.02 -9.50
C ILE A 95 6.40 13.07 -10.29
N THR A 96 5.77 14.20 -10.63
CA THR A 96 6.35 15.21 -11.50
C THR A 96 7.28 16.20 -10.80
N ASP A 97 7.27 16.23 -9.46
CA ASP A 97 7.93 17.25 -8.64
C ASP A 97 7.47 18.68 -9.00
N SER A 98 6.15 18.85 -9.17
CA SER A 98 5.56 20.11 -9.62
C SER A 98 5.01 20.96 -8.46
N PRO A 99 5.13 22.30 -8.53
CA PRO A 99 4.62 23.20 -7.49
C PRO A 99 3.10 23.13 -7.38
N GLN A 100 2.56 23.62 -6.26
CA GLN A 100 1.13 23.80 -6.08
C GLN A 100 0.57 24.73 -7.16
N GLY A 101 -0.66 24.47 -7.61
CA GLY A 101 -1.33 25.27 -8.65
C GLY A 101 -0.94 24.93 -10.09
N THR A 102 -0.01 23.99 -10.31
CA THR A 102 0.27 23.46 -11.66
C THR A 102 -1.01 22.87 -12.26
N SER A 103 -1.36 23.21 -13.50
CA SER A 103 -2.58 22.70 -14.13
C SER A 103 -2.50 21.18 -14.34
N TRP A 104 -3.66 20.51 -14.31
CA TRP A 104 -3.74 19.05 -14.53
C TRP A 104 -3.11 18.61 -15.85
N SER A 105 -3.41 19.31 -16.96
CA SER A 105 -2.85 18.97 -18.27
C SER A 105 -1.31 19.05 -18.30
N LEU A 106 -0.73 20.04 -17.61
CA LEU A 106 0.73 20.17 -17.53
C LEU A 106 1.34 19.10 -16.61
N LEU A 107 0.64 18.68 -15.56
CA LEU A 107 1.06 17.54 -14.74
C LEU A 107 1.05 16.24 -15.55
N VAL A 108 0.00 16.00 -16.33
CA VAL A 108 -0.11 14.85 -17.23
C VAL A 108 1.04 14.84 -18.23
N GLU A 109 1.28 15.94 -18.94
CA GLU A 109 2.37 16.06 -19.92
C GLU A 109 3.73 15.78 -19.27
N ARG A 110 3.98 16.38 -18.09
CA ARG A 110 5.22 16.16 -17.33
C ARG A 110 5.37 14.72 -16.85
N ALA A 111 4.28 14.09 -16.41
CA ALA A 111 4.29 12.71 -15.94
C ALA A 111 4.64 11.76 -17.09
N ILE A 112 3.98 11.89 -18.24
CA ILE A 112 4.27 11.12 -19.46
C ILE A 112 5.75 11.31 -19.83
N LYS A 113 6.21 12.55 -19.98
CA LYS A 113 7.62 12.83 -20.33
C LYS A 113 8.63 12.26 -19.32
N LYS A 114 8.29 12.24 -18.03
CA LYS A 114 9.18 11.76 -16.97
C LYS A 114 9.28 10.23 -16.95
N ILE A 115 8.22 9.54 -17.36
CA ILE A 115 8.07 8.08 -17.27
C ILE A 115 8.39 7.37 -18.59
N SER A 116 7.87 7.87 -19.73
CA SER A 116 7.98 7.21 -21.03
C SER A 116 9.44 6.97 -21.44
N GLY A 117 9.70 5.76 -21.97
CA GLY A 117 11.05 5.34 -22.36
C GLY A 117 11.98 5.02 -21.20
N LYS A 118 11.50 5.03 -19.95
CA LYS A 118 12.27 4.64 -18.76
C LYS A 118 11.63 3.44 -18.08
N LYS A 119 12.46 2.59 -17.49
CA LYS A 119 12.04 1.49 -16.63
C LYS A 119 11.56 2.04 -15.30
N THR A 120 10.29 2.43 -15.23
CA THR A 120 9.70 3.11 -14.07
C THR A 120 8.76 2.19 -13.31
N VAL A 121 8.86 2.20 -11.99
CA VAL A 121 7.90 1.54 -11.10
C VAL A 121 7.12 2.58 -10.32
N VAL A 122 5.79 2.52 -10.36
CA VAL A 122 4.91 3.36 -9.53
C VAL A 122 4.19 2.49 -8.51
N ILE A 123 4.30 2.87 -7.24
CA ILE A 123 3.66 2.18 -6.12
C ILE A 123 2.56 3.08 -5.58
N LEU A 124 1.32 2.63 -5.66
CA LEU A 124 0.14 3.29 -5.12
C LEU A 124 -0.33 2.52 -3.87
N ASP A 125 0.10 2.99 -2.70
CA ASP A 125 -0.20 2.31 -1.44
C ASP A 125 -1.52 2.81 -0.85
N ASP A 126 -2.32 1.93 -0.24
CA ASP A 126 -3.68 2.24 0.22
C ASP A 126 -4.57 2.87 -0.88
N ILE A 127 -4.55 2.34 -2.10
CA ILE A 127 -5.25 2.93 -3.26
C ILE A 127 -6.77 3.07 -3.03
N ASP A 128 -7.36 2.19 -2.22
CA ASP A 128 -8.77 2.28 -1.81
C ASP A 128 -9.11 3.54 -1.00
N LYS A 129 -8.10 4.19 -0.44
CA LYS A 129 -8.21 5.41 0.36
C LYS A 129 -7.89 6.68 -0.45
N LEU A 130 -7.62 6.56 -1.75
CA LEU A 130 -7.35 7.71 -2.62
C LEU A 130 -8.57 8.63 -2.68
N SER A 131 -8.36 9.90 -2.33
CA SER A 131 -9.41 10.92 -2.21
C SER A 131 -9.76 11.59 -3.55
N ASP A 132 -10.08 10.79 -4.57
CA ASP A 132 -10.49 11.33 -5.87
C ASP A 132 -11.90 11.91 -5.80
N THR A 133 -11.98 13.23 -5.96
CA THR A 133 -13.25 13.98 -5.99
C THR A 133 -14.02 13.79 -7.30
N ARG A 134 -13.42 13.13 -8.29
CA ARG A 134 -13.96 12.96 -9.64
C ARG A 134 -13.92 11.48 -10.02
N PHE A 135 -14.84 10.72 -9.43
CA PHE A 135 -15.29 9.49 -10.07
C PHE A 135 -15.79 9.88 -11.48
N TYR A 136 -15.08 9.43 -12.53
CA TYR A 136 -15.38 9.72 -13.93
C TYR A 136 -16.87 9.55 -14.23
N ARG A 137 -17.45 10.59 -14.83
CA ARG A 137 -18.85 10.59 -15.27
C ARG A 137 -18.91 9.96 -16.66
N PRO A 138 -19.90 9.12 -16.96
CA PRO A 138 -19.99 8.45 -18.25
C PRO A 138 -20.09 9.49 -19.38
N LYS A 139 -19.60 9.15 -20.58
CA LYS A 139 -19.56 10.03 -21.77
C LYS A 139 -20.86 10.80 -22.05
N TRP A 140 -22.02 10.18 -21.82
CA TRP A 140 -23.33 10.84 -22.00
C TRP A 140 -23.58 12.00 -21.03
N ALA A 141 -22.87 12.08 -19.89
CA ALA A 141 -22.95 13.18 -18.94
C ALA A 141 -22.01 14.35 -19.30
N THR A 142 -21.03 14.14 -20.18
CA THR A 142 -20.16 15.20 -20.74
C THR A 142 -20.67 15.70 -22.09
N ASP A 143 -21.36 14.85 -22.86
CA ASP A 143 -21.92 15.18 -24.17
C ASP A 143 -23.35 15.75 -24.10
N ASP A 144 -23.96 15.82 -22.91
CA ASP A 144 -25.25 16.47 -22.73
C ASP A 144 -25.06 18.01 -22.77
N PRO A 145 -25.57 18.71 -23.82
CA PRO A 145 -25.48 20.16 -23.93
C PRO A 145 -26.18 20.88 -22.77
N CYS A 146 -26.97 20.14 -21.98
CA CYS A 146 -27.75 20.66 -20.88
C CYS A 146 -26.93 20.92 -19.59
N TYR A 147 -25.65 20.54 -19.55
CA TYR A 147 -24.81 20.64 -18.34
C TYR A 147 -24.22 22.03 -18.08
N THR A 148 -24.40 22.99 -19.00
CA THR A 148 -24.26 24.41 -18.63
C THR A 148 -25.40 24.77 -17.69
N ASP A 149 -25.18 25.62 -16.68
CA ASP A 149 -26.14 25.97 -15.61
C ASP A 149 -27.55 26.42 -16.10
N ARG A 150 -27.76 26.56 -17.41
CA ARG A 150 -29.00 27.02 -18.05
C ARG A 150 -29.96 25.92 -18.48
N CYS A 151 -29.60 24.65 -18.39
CA CYS A 151 -30.41 23.56 -18.94
C CYS A 151 -30.56 22.35 -17.98
N ALA A 152 -30.65 22.57 -16.67
CA ALA A 152 -30.92 21.47 -15.74
C ALA A 152 -32.31 20.83 -15.99
N PRO A 153 -32.42 19.50 -16.22
CA PRO A 153 -33.71 18.83 -16.30
C PRO A 153 -34.46 18.93 -14.96
N LYS A 154 -35.79 19.15 -15.02
CA LYS A 154 -36.69 19.37 -13.87
C LYS A 154 -36.76 18.21 -12.87
N ARG A 155 -36.13 17.06 -13.17
CA ARG A 155 -35.95 15.94 -12.27
C ARG A 155 -34.49 15.50 -12.31
N ARG A 156 -33.68 16.05 -11.41
CA ARG A 156 -32.40 15.42 -11.06
C ARG A 156 -32.73 14.09 -10.37
N PRO A 157 -32.26 12.92 -10.85
CA PRO A 157 -32.26 11.74 -10.00
C PRO A 157 -31.48 12.09 -8.72
N SER A 158 -32.04 11.76 -7.55
CA SER A 158 -31.47 12.15 -6.24
C SER A 158 -30.04 11.65 -6.06
N LYS A 159 -29.65 10.59 -6.78
CA LYS A 159 -28.27 10.21 -7.06
C LYS A 159 -28.19 9.69 -8.50
N PRO A 160 -27.32 10.21 -9.37
CA PRO A 160 -26.98 9.50 -10.60
C PRO A 160 -26.44 8.11 -10.21
N PRO A 161 -26.67 7.05 -11.02
CA PRO A 161 -26.08 5.75 -10.76
C PRO A 161 -24.57 5.93 -10.61
N LEU A 162 -24.00 5.34 -9.56
CA LEU A 162 -22.56 5.35 -9.33
C LEU A 162 -21.93 4.63 -10.53
N VAL A 163 -21.41 5.40 -11.47
CA VAL A 163 -20.60 4.84 -12.54
C VAL A 163 -19.31 4.40 -11.89
N LYS A 164 -18.99 3.12 -12.05
CA LYS A 164 -17.73 2.53 -11.63
C LYS A 164 -16.62 3.39 -12.23
N ALA A 165 -15.86 4.05 -11.38
CA ALA A 165 -14.93 5.05 -11.84
C ALA A 165 -13.51 4.67 -11.48
N ILE A 166 -12.63 4.92 -12.44
CA ILE A 166 -11.20 4.64 -12.34
C ILE A 166 -10.55 5.91 -11.80
N PRO A 167 -9.69 5.81 -10.77
CA PRO A 167 -8.83 6.91 -10.38
C PRO A 167 -8.08 7.52 -11.57
N GLU A 168 -8.09 8.85 -11.71
CA GLU A 168 -7.50 9.54 -12.87
C GLU A 168 -6.00 9.17 -13.04
N ILE A 169 -5.29 8.97 -11.92
CA ILE A 169 -3.90 8.53 -11.92
C ILE A 169 -3.71 7.11 -12.48
N LEU A 170 -4.60 6.16 -12.16
CA LEU A 170 -4.51 4.80 -12.68
C LEU A 170 -4.74 4.78 -14.18
N TYR A 171 -5.78 5.49 -14.65
CA TYR A 171 -6.04 5.65 -16.08
C TYR A 171 -4.83 6.23 -16.81
N LEU A 172 -4.25 7.31 -16.28
CA LEU A 172 -3.06 7.92 -16.88
C LEU A 172 -1.90 6.94 -16.97
N LEU A 173 -1.56 6.27 -15.86
CA LEU A 173 -0.40 5.38 -15.80
C LEU A 173 -0.54 4.20 -16.76
N PHE A 174 -1.74 3.64 -16.89
CA PHE A 174 -1.98 2.44 -17.69
C PHE A 174 -2.10 2.73 -19.19
N GLU A 175 -2.70 3.86 -19.56
CA GLU A 175 -2.97 4.22 -20.96
C GLU A 175 -1.84 5.01 -21.62
N ASN A 176 -1.08 5.80 -20.85
CA ASN A 176 -0.20 6.82 -21.42
C ASN A 176 1.27 6.68 -21.02
N THR A 177 1.64 5.63 -20.28
CA THR A 177 3.00 5.47 -19.76
C THR A 177 3.49 4.03 -19.84
N ASP A 178 4.82 3.84 -19.79
CA ASP A 178 5.46 2.53 -19.78
C ASP A 178 5.80 2.05 -18.34
N ALA A 179 5.11 2.60 -17.33
CA ALA A 179 5.39 2.26 -15.93
C ALA A 179 4.75 0.92 -15.54
N SER A 180 5.53 0.07 -14.87
CA SER A 180 4.92 -1.00 -14.06
C SER A 180 4.27 -0.38 -12.82
N VAL A 181 3.05 -0.80 -12.51
CA VAL A 181 2.28 -0.23 -11.39
C VAL A 181 1.98 -1.32 -10.39
N ILE A 182 2.41 -1.11 -9.14
CA ILE A 182 2.01 -1.91 -7.98
C ILE A 182 1.01 -1.09 -7.18
N PHE A 183 -0.21 -1.57 -7.02
CA PHE A 183 -1.22 -0.87 -6.24
C PHE A 183 -1.76 -1.78 -5.14
N ILE A 184 -1.73 -1.25 -3.92
CA ILE A 184 -1.93 -1.99 -2.68
C ILE A 184 -3.24 -1.53 -2.07
N SER A 185 -4.10 -2.48 -1.71
CA SER A 185 -5.37 -2.18 -1.05
C SER A 185 -5.61 -3.04 0.19
N ASP A 186 -6.18 -2.41 1.20
CA ASP A 186 -6.71 -3.09 2.38
C ASP A 186 -8.10 -3.69 2.15
N ALA A 187 -8.75 -3.37 1.03
CA ALA A 187 -10.09 -3.78 0.65
C ALA A 187 -10.02 -4.82 -0.50
N PRO A 188 -10.13 -6.14 -0.23
CA PRO A 188 -9.87 -7.17 -1.24
C PRO A 188 -10.70 -7.04 -2.52
N LEU A 189 -11.95 -6.61 -2.40
CA LEU A 189 -12.89 -6.45 -3.52
C LEU A 189 -12.80 -5.07 -4.20
N TRP A 190 -11.90 -4.19 -3.78
CA TRP A 190 -11.81 -2.83 -4.33
C TRP A 190 -11.66 -2.83 -5.85
N LEU A 191 -10.85 -3.74 -6.40
CA LEU A 191 -10.66 -3.85 -7.84
C LEU A 191 -11.95 -4.16 -8.62
N GLU A 192 -12.92 -4.85 -8.01
CA GLU A 192 -14.21 -5.20 -8.63
C GLU A 192 -15.18 -4.00 -8.69
N THR A 193 -14.90 -2.98 -7.87
CA THR A 193 -15.64 -1.71 -7.86
C THR A 193 -15.27 -0.82 -9.04
N LEU A 194 -14.12 -1.06 -9.69
CA LEU A 194 -13.66 -0.32 -10.86
C LEU A 194 -14.39 -0.77 -12.14
N ASP A 195 -14.27 0.06 -13.18
CA ASP A 195 -14.85 -0.19 -14.51
C ASP A 195 -14.40 -1.57 -15.05
N PRO A 196 -15.33 -2.51 -15.31
CA PRO A 196 -15.00 -3.83 -15.81
C PRO A 196 -14.24 -3.81 -17.13
N ASP A 197 -14.47 -2.81 -17.99
CA ASP A 197 -13.81 -2.73 -19.29
C ASP A 197 -12.33 -2.36 -19.11
N PHE A 198 -12.02 -1.46 -18.17
CA PHE A 198 -10.64 -1.13 -17.80
C PHE A 198 -9.93 -2.33 -17.17
N ILE A 199 -10.59 -3.01 -16.23
CA ILE A 199 -10.02 -4.21 -15.59
C ILE A 199 -9.82 -5.34 -16.61
N GLY A 200 -10.77 -5.52 -17.54
CA GLY A 200 -10.69 -6.51 -18.60
C GLY A 200 -9.62 -6.19 -19.65
N THR A 201 -9.38 -4.92 -19.94
CA THR A 201 -8.35 -4.47 -20.89
C THR A 201 -6.95 -4.66 -20.34
N TYR A 202 -6.74 -4.29 -19.09
CA TYR A 202 -5.40 -4.25 -18.49
C TYR A 202 -5.03 -5.48 -17.67
N MET A 203 -6.01 -6.29 -17.32
CA MET A 203 -5.87 -7.57 -16.62
C MET A 203 -4.79 -7.56 -15.52
N PRO A 204 -4.87 -6.68 -14.50
CA PRO A 204 -3.85 -6.64 -13.46
C PRO A 204 -3.77 -7.99 -12.74
N GLU A 205 -2.55 -8.47 -12.49
CA GLU A 205 -2.35 -9.66 -11.69
C GLU A 205 -2.83 -9.40 -10.27
N ARG A 206 -3.69 -10.28 -9.76
CA ARG A 206 -4.21 -10.19 -8.39
C ARG A 206 -3.43 -11.11 -7.47
N LEU A 207 -2.70 -10.53 -6.52
CA LEU A 207 -2.04 -11.26 -5.45
C LEU A 207 -2.73 -10.99 -4.12
N PHE A 208 -3.12 -12.07 -3.45
CA PHE A 208 -3.74 -12.00 -2.13
C PHE A 208 -2.70 -12.25 -1.04
N PHE A 209 -2.61 -11.34 -0.07
CA PHE A 209 -1.78 -11.48 1.13
C PHE A 209 -2.63 -11.96 2.31
N PRO A 210 -2.59 -13.27 2.65
CA PRO A 210 -3.33 -13.78 3.79
C PRO A 210 -2.87 -13.15 5.12
N PRO A 211 -3.73 -13.16 6.15
CA PRO A 211 -3.32 -12.92 7.53
C PRO A 211 -2.07 -13.68 7.94
N TYR A 212 -1.24 -13.10 8.82
CA TYR A 212 -0.10 -13.83 9.37
C TYR A 212 -0.54 -14.93 10.33
N THR A 213 0.12 -16.09 10.24
CA THR A 213 -0.04 -17.16 11.22
C THR A 213 0.70 -16.83 12.52
N SER A 214 0.42 -17.57 13.60
CA SER A 214 1.19 -17.43 14.84
C SER A 214 2.69 -17.65 14.63
N ALA A 215 3.09 -18.58 13.76
CA ALA A 215 4.49 -18.86 13.48
C ALA A 215 5.16 -17.69 12.73
N ASP A 216 4.43 -17.05 11.80
CA ASP A 216 4.93 -15.87 11.09
C ASP A 216 5.08 -14.68 12.03
N LEU A 217 4.06 -14.42 12.84
CA LEU A 217 4.08 -13.35 13.85
C LEU A 217 5.23 -13.56 14.85
N TYR A 218 5.41 -14.77 15.37
CA TYR A 218 6.53 -15.06 16.27
C TYR A 218 7.88 -14.76 15.61
N SER A 219 8.07 -15.17 14.36
CA SER A 219 9.31 -14.90 13.61
C SER A 219 9.56 -13.39 13.45
N ILE A 220 8.51 -12.62 13.13
CA ILE A 220 8.58 -11.16 13.01
C ILE A 220 8.92 -10.53 14.36
N LEU A 221 8.21 -10.92 15.43
CA LEU A 221 8.40 -10.36 16.77
C LEU A 221 9.80 -10.66 17.31
N LYS A 222 10.29 -11.89 17.12
CA LYS A 222 11.63 -12.30 17.51
C LYS A 222 12.70 -11.44 16.83
N GLN A 223 12.61 -11.27 15.51
CA GLN A 223 13.53 -10.40 14.78
C GLN A 223 13.51 -8.96 15.34
N ARG A 224 12.32 -8.38 15.58
CA ARG A 224 12.21 -7.03 16.14
C ARG A 224 12.73 -6.93 17.57
N ALA A 225 12.54 -7.97 18.37
CA ALA A 225 13.04 -8.04 19.74
C ALA A 225 14.58 -8.08 19.77
N GLU A 226 15.21 -8.91 18.93
CA GLU A 226 16.67 -9.02 18.81
C GLU A 226 17.33 -7.72 18.36
N LEU A 227 16.67 -6.99 17.45
CA LEU A 227 17.15 -5.68 16.99
C LEU A 227 16.91 -4.57 18.03
N GLY A 228 15.75 -4.57 18.67
CA GLY A 228 15.23 -3.42 19.41
C GLY A 228 15.29 -3.48 20.92
N LEU A 229 15.53 -4.65 21.53
CA LEU A 229 15.57 -4.83 22.99
C LEU A 229 16.93 -5.30 23.48
N HIS A 230 17.24 -5.02 24.74
CA HIS A 230 18.38 -5.62 25.43
C HIS A 230 18.09 -7.04 25.90
N SER A 231 16.85 -7.31 26.31
CA SER A 231 16.37 -8.62 26.74
C SER A 231 14.89 -8.81 26.41
N TYR A 232 14.46 -10.05 26.23
CA TYR A 232 13.06 -10.39 25.98
C TYR A 232 12.75 -11.81 26.47
N ASP A 233 11.46 -12.10 26.67
CA ASP A 233 10.98 -13.43 27.05
C ASP A 233 10.34 -14.14 25.86
N GLU A 234 10.87 -15.32 25.51
CA GLU A 234 10.40 -16.13 24.37
C GLU A 234 8.94 -16.54 24.53
N LYS A 235 8.51 -16.91 25.74
CA LYS A 235 7.11 -17.28 26.02
C LYS A 235 6.17 -16.09 25.86
N GLY A 236 6.61 -14.90 26.25
CA GLY A 236 5.91 -13.65 26.01
C GLY A 236 5.72 -13.36 24.51
N LEU A 237 6.76 -13.57 23.69
CA LEU A 237 6.66 -13.43 22.23
C LEU A 237 5.67 -14.44 21.63
N GLU A 238 5.76 -15.71 22.02
CA GLU A 238 4.83 -16.77 21.60
C GLU A 238 3.39 -16.43 21.99
N TYR A 239 3.17 -15.91 23.21
CA TYR A 239 1.86 -15.51 23.68
C TYR A 239 1.29 -14.36 22.83
N ILE A 240 2.06 -13.29 22.58
CA ILE A 240 1.63 -12.18 21.72
C ILE A 240 1.28 -12.68 20.33
N ALA A 241 2.13 -13.52 19.73
CA ALA A 241 1.91 -14.08 18.41
C ALA A 241 0.60 -14.88 18.32
N ASN A 242 0.39 -15.81 19.26
CA ASN A 242 -0.82 -16.63 19.31
C ASN A 242 -2.08 -15.80 19.58
N PHE A 243 -2.00 -14.81 20.47
CA PHE A 243 -3.11 -13.94 20.82
C PHE A 243 -3.54 -13.08 19.61
N VAL A 244 -2.58 -12.46 18.92
CA VAL A 244 -2.86 -11.61 17.75
C VAL A 244 -3.34 -12.42 16.55
N ALA A 245 -2.76 -13.60 16.29
CA ALA A 245 -3.24 -14.49 15.24
C ALA A 245 -4.71 -14.86 15.46
N ARG A 246 -5.10 -15.16 16.71
CA ARG A 246 -6.45 -15.61 17.06
C ARG A 246 -7.49 -14.48 17.10
N PHE A 247 -7.15 -13.35 17.72
CA PHE A 247 -8.13 -12.30 18.06
C PHE A 247 -8.04 -11.04 17.20
N TYR A 248 -6.94 -10.87 16.46
CA TYR A 248 -6.66 -9.68 15.66
C TYR A 248 -6.30 -10.03 14.22
N HIS A 249 -6.77 -11.17 13.73
CA HIS A 249 -6.63 -11.61 12.34
C HIS A 249 -5.18 -11.51 11.82
N GLY A 250 -4.20 -11.88 12.65
CA GLY A 250 -2.80 -11.90 12.22
C GLY A 250 -2.22 -10.52 11.90
N ASN A 251 -2.75 -9.43 12.45
CA ASN A 251 -2.24 -8.08 12.17
C ASN A 251 -0.86 -7.84 12.82
N ALA A 252 0.19 -7.83 12.02
CA ALA A 252 1.56 -7.64 12.51
C ALA A 252 1.79 -6.27 13.16
N GLY A 253 1.08 -5.23 12.73
CA GLY A 253 1.19 -3.90 13.34
C GLY A 253 0.73 -3.88 14.80
N ILE A 254 -0.34 -4.61 15.10
CA ILE A 254 -0.83 -4.80 16.48
C ILE A 254 0.18 -5.60 17.31
N ALA A 255 0.74 -6.67 16.74
CA ALA A 255 1.75 -7.49 17.42
C ALA A 255 3.02 -6.68 17.77
N ILE A 256 3.53 -5.87 16.82
CA ILE A 256 4.74 -5.05 17.04
C ILE A 256 4.50 -3.99 18.12
N ARG A 257 3.30 -3.40 18.20
CA ARG A 257 2.95 -2.46 19.28
C ARG A 257 2.89 -3.15 20.64
N ALA A 258 2.33 -4.35 20.70
CA ALA A 258 2.30 -5.15 21.93
C ALA A 258 3.73 -5.50 22.38
N LEU A 259 4.60 -5.90 21.45
CA LEU A 259 6.02 -6.14 21.72
C LEU A 259 6.72 -4.88 22.27
N TYR A 260 6.51 -3.72 21.66
CA TYR A 260 7.07 -2.47 22.17
C TYR A 260 6.64 -2.18 23.62
N TYR A 261 5.34 -2.36 23.92
CA TYR A 261 4.81 -2.12 25.26
C TYR A 261 5.37 -3.10 26.30
N ALA A 262 5.35 -4.40 26.00
CA ALA A 262 5.87 -5.44 26.89
C ALA A 262 7.39 -5.33 27.05
N GLY A 263 8.09 -5.17 25.93
CA GLY A 263 9.55 -5.09 25.85
C GLY A 263 10.13 -3.86 26.53
N SER A 264 9.59 -2.66 26.30
CA SER A 264 10.10 -1.42 26.92
C SER A 264 10.04 -1.46 28.45
N LYS A 265 8.99 -2.09 29.01
CA LYS A 265 8.83 -2.26 30.47
C LYS A 265 9.46 -3.54 31.01
N ASN A 266 9.94 -4.40 30.12
CA ASN A 266 10.37 -5.76 30.40
C ASN A 266 9.34 -6.55 31.22
N LYS A 267 8.06 -6.48 30.82
CA LYS A 267 6.93 -7.13 31.47
C LYS A 267 6.23 -8.06 30.49
N TRP A 268 6.41 -9.36 30.70
CA TRP A 268 5.95 -10.41 29.79
C TRP A 268 4.81 -11.27 30.36
N GLU A 269 4.39 -10.98 31.58
CA GLU A 269 3.25 -11.65 32.22
C GLU A 269 1.99 -11.46 31.39
N LYS A 270 1.20 -12.54 31.28
CA LYS A 270 -0.02 -12.60 30.49
C LYS A 270 -0.97 -11.43 30.82
N GLU A 271 -1.16 -11.14 32.09
CA GLU A 271 -2.07 -10.10 32.57
C GLU A 271 -1.66 -8.71 32.10
N GLU A 272 -0.35 -8.42 32.04
CA GLU A 272 0.18 -7.13 31.59
C GLU A 272 0.08 -6.99 30.06
N ILE A 273 0.30 -8.06 29.31
CA ILE A 273 0.11 -8.09 27.85
C ILE A 273 -1.37 -7.90 27.50
N GLU A 274 -2.29 -8.62 28.17
CA GLU A 274 -3.72 -8.44 27.96
C GLU A 274 -4.21 -7.04 28.34
N ARG A 275 -3.63 -6.42 29.37
CA ARG A 275 -3.93 -5.05 29.76
C ARG A 275 -3.64 -4.06 28.62
N PHE A 276 -2.55 -4.23 27.88
CA PHE A 276 -2.25 -3.43 26.69
C PHE A 276 -3.36 -3.54 25.63
N PHE A 277 -3.81 -4.76 25.35
CA PHE A 277 -4.86 -5.00 24.35
C PHE A 277 -6.20 -4.38 24.75
N ARG A 278 -6.57 -4.46 26.03
CA ARG A 278 -7.79 -3.80 26.56
C ARG A 278 -7.74 -2.28 26.39
N LEU A 279 -6.60 -1.67 26.75
CA LEU A 279 -6.41 -0.22 26.61
C LEU A 279 -6.47 0.24 25.14
N SER A 280 -5.89 -0.55 24.23
CA SER A 280 -5.91 -0.24 22.80
C SER A 280 -7.32 -0.26 22.21
N GLN A 281 -8.16 -1.23 22.62
CA GLN A 281 -9.57 -1.31 22.19
C GLN A 281 -10.43 -0.17 22.74
N SER A 282 -10.09 0.41 23.90
CA SER A 282 -10.80 1.56 24.46
C SER A 282 -10.49 2.86 23.71
N ILE A 283 -9.31 2.98 23.10
CA ILE A 283 -8.89 4.14 22.32
C ILE A 283 -9.52 4.13 20.91
N GLU A 284 -9.72 2.95 20.30
CA GLU A 284 -10.35 2.83 18.97
C GLU A 284 -11.87 3.11 18.98
N LYS A 285 -12.51 3.17 20.16
CA LYS A 285 -13.94 3.44 20.34
C LYS A 285 -14.26 4.86 20.80
N ALA A 286 -13.25 5.70 21.03
CA ALA A 286 -13.38 7.09 21.46
C ALA A 286 -13.12 8.04 20.28
#